data_AF-A0A919WYM4-F1
#
_entry.id   AF-A0A919WYM4-F1
#
_cell.length_a   1.000
_cell.length_b   1.000
_cell.length_c   1.000
_cell.angle_alpha   90.00
_cell.angle_beta   90.00
_cell.angle_gamma   90.00
#
_symmetry.space_group_name_H-M   'P 1'
#
loop_
_entity.id
_entity.type
_entity.pdbx_description
1 polymer ?
#
loop_
_entity_poly.entity_id
_entity_poly.type
_entity_poly.pdbx_seq_one_letter_code
_entity_poly.pdbx_strand_id
1 'polypeptide(L)'
;MTKNRIVKISSHEIDSIINKDKKNNCYSVILDGRQVQFKEEFFQIMGLKYNLPDISGWDSFTDWMTDLSWIDNKCFSFLGRKSSDNNGGRRKS
;
A
#
# COMPACT_ATOMS: atom_id res chain seq x y z
N MET A 1 -14.35 16.89 11.11
CA MET A 1 -13.03 16.21 11.22
C MET A 1 -13.18 14.76 10.84
N THR A 2 -12.61 14.36 9.70
CA THR A 2 -12.60 12.96 9.25
C THR A 2 -11.62 12.18 10.14
N LYS A 3 -12.06 11.08 10.74
CA LYS A 3 -11.19 10.24 11.57
C LYS A 3 -10.40 9.30 10.66
N ASN A 4 -9.08 9.43 10.66
CA ASN A 4 -8.20 8.44 10.03
C ASN A 4 -8.38 7.10 10.76
N ARG A 5 -8.63 6.02 10.02
CA ARG A 5 -8.88 4.69 10.59
C ARG A 5 -7.89 3.69 10.02
N ILE A 6 -7.05 3.14 10.89
CA ILE A 6 -6.20 2.00 10.55
C ILE A 6 -6.99 0.73 10.85
N VAL A 7 -7.19 -0.12 9.83
CA VAL A 7 -7.90 -1.39 9.95
C VAL A 7 -7.03 -2.53 9.49
N LYS A 8 -7.12 -3.68 10.18
CA LYS A 8 -6.59 -4.94 9.68
C LYS A 8 -7.72 -5.69 9.00
N ILE A 9 -7.52 -6.07 7.75
CA ILE A 9 -8.51 -6.75 6.92
C ILE A 9 -7.92 -8.07 6.40
N SER A 10 -8.79 -9.03 6.11
CA SER A 10 -8.39 -10.30 5.51
C SER A 10 -7.97 -10.13 4.04
N SER A 11 -7.19 -11.08 3.51
CA SER A 11 -6.76 -11.05 2.11
C SER A 11 -7.94 -11.04 1.12
N HIS A 12 -9.03 -11.73 1.44
CA HIS A 12 -10.26 -11.74 0.62
C HIS A 12 -10.93 -10.36 0.58
N GLU A 13 -10.92 -9.63 1.69
CA GLU A 13 -11.46 -8.27 1.75
C GLU A 13 -10.61 -7.27 0.95
N ILE A 14 -9.30 -7.49 0.83
CA ILE A 14 -8.42 -6.65 0.01
C ILE A 14 -8.88 -6.67 -1.45
N ASP A 15 -9.19 -7.84 -2.01
CA ASP A 15 -9.64 -7.94 -3.40
C ASP A 15 -10.99 -7.25 -3.63
N SER A 16 -11.89 -7.33 -2.65
CA SER A 16 -13.16 -6.60 -2.67
C SER A 16 -12.95 -5.07 -2.66
N ILE A 17 -12.00 -4.58 -1.85
CA ILE A 17 -11.65 -3.16 -1.81
C ILE A 17 -11.03 -2.72 -3.13
N ILE A 18 -10.09 -3.48 -3.69
CA ILE A 18 -9.48 -3.17 -4.99
C ILE A 18 -10.55 -3.04 -6.08
N ASN A 19 -11.52 -3.95 -6.12
CA ASN A 19 -12.62 -3.90 -7.10
C ASN A 19 -13.53 -2.69 -6.88
N LYS A 20 -13.81 -2.35 -5.61
CA LYS A 20 -14.59 -1.17 -5.26
C LYS A 20 -13.87 0.13 -5.64
N ASP A 21 -12.57 0.21 -5.37
CA ASP A 21 -11.73 1.37 -5.69
C ASP A 21 -11.68 1.62 -7.18
N LYS A 22 -11.48 0.58 -7.99
CA LYS A 22 -11.55 0.66 -9.46
C LYS A 22 -12.90 1.20 -9.94
N LYS A 23 -14.01 0.69 -9.39
CA LYS A 23 -15.36 1.16 -9.75
C LYS A 23 -15.60 2.63 -9.36
N ASN A 24 -14.98 3.08 -8.28
CA ASN A 24 -15.14 4.44 -7.76
C ASN A 24 -14.11 5.43 -8.32
N ASN A 25 -13.23 5.00 -9.24
CA ASN A 25 -12.13 5.79 -9.76
C ASN A 25 -11.20 6.31 -8.64
N CYS A 26 -10.85 5.46 -7.68
CA CYS A 26 -9.83 5.77 -6.68
C CYS A 26 -8.42 5.48 -7.22
N TYR A 27 -7.44 6.26 -6.76
CA TYR A 27 -6.04 5.92 -6.89
C TYR A 27 -5.67 4.91 -5.79
N SER A 28 -5.22 3.71 -6.17
CA SER A 28 -4.89 2.65 -5.20
C SER A 28 -3.42 2.28 -5.26
N VAL A 29 -2.72 2.47 -4.14
CA VAL A 29 -1.39 1.91 -3.92
C VAL A 29 -1.53 0.54 -3.28
N ILE A 30 -0.90 -0.47 -3.88
CA ILE A 30 -1.01 -1.86 -3.45
C ILE A 30 0.41 -2.42 -3.28
N LEU A 31 0.87 -2.47 -2.04
CA LEU A 31 2.18 -3.02 -1.71
C LEU A 31 2.06 -4.49 -1.35
N ASP A 32 2.88 -5.31 -2.00
CA ASP A 32 3.12 -6.69 -1.58
C ASP A 32 4.24 -6.71 -0.56
N GLY A 33 3.92 -7.00 0.70
CA GLY A 33 4.90 -7.03 1.79
C GLY A 33 5.97 -8.10 1.64
N ARG A 34 5.86 -9.02 0.66
CA ARG A 34 6.98 -9.91 0.30
C ARG A 34 8.10 -9.15 -0.42
N GLN A 35 7.78 -8.05 -1.11
CA GLN A 35 8.71 -7.21 -1.87
C GLN A 35 9.32 -6.08 -1.03
N VAL A 36 8.86 -5.92 0.22
CA VAL A 36 9.31 -4.84 1.12
C VAL A 36 9.79 -5.48 2.42
N GLN A 37 11.08 -5.78 2.47
CA GLN A 37 11.78 -6.25 3.66
C GLN A 37 12.45 -5.08 4.39
N PHE A 38 12.94 -4.08 3.64
CA PHE A 38 13.64 -2.92 4.18
C PHE A 38 13.09 -1.60 3.65
N LYS A 39 13.48 -0.52 4.34
CA LYS A 39 13.03 0.84 4.07
C LYS A 39 13.32 1.25 2.61
N GLU A 40 14.50 0.92 2.11
CA GLU A 40 14.97 1.33 0.78
C GLU A 40 14.12 0.71 -0.33
N GLU A 41 13.73 -0.55 -0.18
CA GLU A 41 12.86 -1.26 -1.13
C GLU A 41 11.47 -0.62 -1.19
N PHE A 42 10.94 -0.19 -0.05
CA PHE A 42 9.69 0.58 0.00
C PHE A 42 9.77 1.84 -0.87
N PHE A 43 10.79 2.67 -0.64
CA PHE A 43 10.94 3.94 -1.37
C PHE A 43 11.20 3.72 -2.85
N GLN A 44 12.00 2.71 -3.22
CA GLN A 44 12.20 2.33 -4.61
C GLN A 44 10.90 1.91 -5.29
N ILE A 45 10.07 1.09 -4.64
CA ILE A 45 8.76 0.68 -5.17
C ILE A 45 7.84 1.89 -5.34
N MET A 46 7.81 2.78 -4.34
CA MET A 46 7.03 4.01 -4.40
C MET A 46 7.46 4.92 -5.56
N GLY A 47 8.76 5.08 -5.77
CA GLY A 47 9.28 5.86 -6.91
C GLY A 47 8.95 5.24 -8.26
N LEU A 48 9.22 3.94 -8.42
CA LEU A 48 9.09 3.24 -9.70
C LEU A 48 7.64 3.00 -10.12
N LYS A 49 6.74 2.71 -9.18
CA LYS A 49 5.35 2.31 -9.49
C LYS A 49 4.33 3.39 -9.20
N TYR A 50 4.62 4.28 -8.26
CA TYR A 50 3.63 5.22 -7.71
C TYR A 50 4.06 6.68 -7.84
N ASN A 51 5.08 6.95 -8.67
CA ASN A 51 5.55 8.29 -9.00
C ASN A 51 5.92 9.13 -7.77
N LEU A 52 6.46 8.50 -6.71
CA LEU A 52 7.07 9.26 -5.62
C LEU A 52 8.30 10.00 -6.20
N PRO A 53 8.30 11.35 -6.24
CA PRO A 53 9.31 12.11 -6.98
C PRO A 53 10.69 12.05 -6.33
N ASP A 54 10.73 11.94 -5.00
CA ASP A 54 11.95 11.82 -4.23
C ASP A 54 11.86 10.64 -3.25
N ILE A 55 12.79 9.71 -3.43
CA ILE A 55 12.91 8.47 -2.65
C ILE A 55 13.86 8.63 -1.45
N SER A 56 14.33 9.84 -1.15
CA SER A 56 15.29 10.13 -0.08
C SER A 56 14.81 9.78 1.32
N GLY A 57 13.49 9.81 1.57
CA GLY A 57 12.96 9.42 2.87
C GLY A 57 11.51 9.80 3.16
N TRP A 58 11.20 9.79 4.46
CA TRP A 58 9.84 9.88 4.99
C TRP A 58 9.20 11.26 4.80
N ASP A 59 10.00 12.32 4.74
CA ASP A 59 9.48 13.68 4.53
C ASP A 59 8.82 13.77 3.14
N SER A 60 9.56 13.37 2.09
CA SER A 60 9.05 13.32 0.72
C SER A 60 7.83 12.39 0.56
N PHE A 61 7.80 11.27 1.29
CA PHE A 61 6.62 10.39 1.31
C PHE A 61 5.43 11.00 2.05
N THR A 62 5.67 11.75 3.12
CA THR A 62 4.60 12.41 3.88
C THR A 62 3.97 13.50 3.04
N ASP A 63 4.78 14.30 2.32
CA ASP A 63 4.28 15.28 1.36
C ASP A 63 3.46 14.59 0.27
N TRP A 64 3.97 13.50 -0.32
CA TRP A 64 3.25 12.72 -1.32
C TRP A 64 1.92 12.12 -0.81
N MET A 65 1.83 11.74 0.47
CA MET A 65 0.62 11.21 1.11
C MET A 65 -0.40 12.29 1.52
N THR A 66 0.06 13.53 1.73
CA THR A 66 -0.77 14.62 2.28
C THR A 66 -1.18 15.60 1.19
N ASP A 67 -0.27 15.91 0.29
CA ASP A 67 -0.54 16.61 -0.95
C ASP A 67 -0.93 15.61 -2.02
N LEU A 68 -2.25 15.41 -2.17
CA LEU A 68 -2.85 14.55 -3.19
C LEU A 68 -3.28 15.35 -4.42
N SER A 69 -2.77 16.57 -4.64
CA SER A 69 -3.16 17.38 -5.80
C SER A 69 -2.70 16.79 -7.14
N TRP A 70 -1.80 15.80 -7.11
CA TRP A 70 -1.24 15.12 -8.28
C TRP A 70 -2.12 13.98 -8.81
N ILE A 71 -3.20 13.61 -8.12
CA ILE A 71 -4.20 12.64 -8.60
C ILE A 71 -5.49 13.31 -9.03
N ASP A 72 -6.02 12.89 -10.18
CA ASP A 72 -7.37 13.29 -10.66
C ASP A 72 -8.49 12.35 -10.16
N ASN A 73 -8.12 11.41 -9.29
CA ASN A 73 -9.01 10.38 -8.76
C ASN A 73 -9.93 10.92 -7.66
N LYS A 74 -11.11 10.30 -7.51
CA LYS A 74 -12.11 10.74 -6.52
C LYS A 74 -11.72 10.42 -5.07
N CYS A 75 -10.74 9.55 -4.89
CA CYS A 75 -10.37 8.96 -3.63
C CYS A 75 -8.97 8.36 -3.74
N PHE A 76 -8.36 8.14 -2.58
CA PHE A 76 -7.05 7.52 -2.44
C PHE A 76 -7.13 6.36 -1.46
N SER A 77 -6.48 5.24 -1.80
CA SER A 77 -6.37 4.05 -0.97
C SER A 77 -4.92 3.57 -0.92
N PHE A 78 -4.43 3.30 0.29
CA PHE A 78 -3.12 2.69 0.50
C PHE A 78 -3.29 1.33 1.16
N LEU A 79 -2.89 0.27 0.46
CA LEU A 79 -3.13 -1.12 0.85
C LEU A 79 -1.81 -1.87 0.94
N GLY A 80 -1.45 -2.34 2.13
CA GLY A 80 -0.31 -3.23 2.34
C GLY A 80 -0.76 -4.67 2.56
N ARG A 81 -0.34 -5.60 1.70
CA ARG A 81 -0.48 -7.05 1.94
C ARG A 81 0.66 -7.48 2.84
N LYS A 82 0.34 -8.05 4.00
CA LYS A 82 1.38 -8.63 4.86
C LYS A 82 2.00 -9.85 4.16
N SER A 83 3.33 -9.96 4.16
CA SER A 83 4.01 -11.21 3.84
C SER A 83 3.54 -12.27 4.84
N SER A 84 2.81 -13.28 4.38
CA SER A 84 2.50 -14.42 5.24
C SER A 84 3.80 -15.19 5.44
N ASP A 85 4.28 -15.26 6.68
CA ASP A 85 5.34 -16.20 7.02
C ASP A 85 4.87 -17.59 6.60
N ASN A 86 5.59 -18.22 5.68
CA ASN A 86 5.43 -19.65 5.43
C ASN A 86 5.94 -20.40 6.67
N ASN A 87 5.10 -20.51 7.69
CA ASN A 87 5.35 -21.43 8.79
C ASN A 87 5.16 -22.86 8.27
N GLY A 88 6.30 -23.44 7.87
CA GLY A 88 6.75 -24.74 8.34
C GLY A 88 5.91 -25.94 7.90
N GLY A 89 6.43 -26.65 6.91
CA GLY A 89 5.95 -27.99 6.57
C GLY A 89 5.94 -28.93 7.78
N ARG A 90 4.97 -29.84 7.78
CA ARG A 90 5.12 -31.27 8.09
C ARG A 90 6.23 -31.59 9.11
N ARG A 91 5.88 -31.66 10.39
CA ARG A 91 6.49 -32.63 11.30
C ARG A 91 5.49 -33.76 11.51
N LYS A 92 5.64 -34.82 10.70
CA LYS A 92 5.28 -36.16 11.14
C LYS A 92 6.41 -36.60 12.06
N SER A 93 6.10 -36.84 13.33
CA SER A 93 6.84 -37.76 14.19
C SER A 93 5.91 -38.90 14.57
#